data_AF-A0A7W8WJM5-F1
#
_entry.id   AF-A0A7W8WJM5-F1
#
_cell.length_a   1.000
_cell.length_b   1.000
_cell.length_c   1.000
_cell.angle_alpha   90.00
_cell.angle_beta   90.00
_cell.angle_gamma   90.00
#
_symmetry.space_group_name_H-M   'P 1'
#
loop_
_entity.id
_entity.type
_entity.pdbx_description
1 polymer ?
#
loop_
_entity_poly.entity_id
_entity_poly.type
_entity_poly.pdbx_seq_one_letter_code
_entity_poly.pdbx_strand_id
1 'polypeptide(L)' 'MFEHIDAYAGDPILTLNENFAKDSRDHKVNLSIGIYYDDQGRLPVMQAIREAEGQLLAELGPKPVLFSFVARSCCRCA' A
#
# COMPACT_ATOMS: atom_id res chain seq x y z
N MET A 1 5.17 -18.59 27.83
CA MET A 1 5.07 -17.16 27.45
C MET A 1 3.88 -16.85 26.53
N PHE A 2 3.42 -17.77 25.67
CA PHE A 2 2.22 -17.58 24.82
C PHE A 2 1.08 -18.58 25.11
N GLU A 3 1.11 -19.27 26.26
CA GLU A 3 0.14 -20.32 26.63
C GLU A 3 -1.30 -19.83 26.87
N HIS A 4 -1.50 -18.52 26.97
CA HIS A 4 -2.81 -17.89 27.21
C HIS A 4 -3.20 -16.89 26.13
N ILE A 5 -2.58 -16.97 24.94
CA ILE A 5 -3.05 -16.19 23.80
C ILE A 5 -4.14 -17.00 23.10
N ASP A 6 -5.36 -16.50 23.18
CA ASP A 6 -6.49 -17.06 22.44
C ASP A 6 -6.30 -16.90 20.94
N ALA A 7 -6.77 -17.89 20.17
CA ALA A 7 -6.68 -17.86 18.73
C ALA A 7 -7.55 -16.73 18.15
N TYR A 8 -6.97 -15.92 17.27
CA TYR A 8 -7.70 -14.92 16.51
C TYR A 8 -8.68 -15.62 15.55
N ALA A 9 -9.95 -15.22 15.58
CA ALA A 9 -11.03 -15.86 14.82
C ALA A 9 -10.92 -15.71 13.29
N GLY A 10 -9.91 -14.97 12.80
CA GLY A 10 -9.71 -14.68 11.39
C GLY A 10 -10.46 -13.43 10.95
N ASP A 11 -9.94 -12.75 9.93
CA ASP A 11 -10.57 -11.57 9.36
C ASP A 11 -11.56 -12.01 8.26
N PRO A 12 -12.83 -11.58 8.32
CA PRO A 12 -13.83 -11.99 7.34
C PRO A 12 -13.57 -11.42 5.93
N ILE A 13 -12.93 -10.25 5.81
CA ILE A 13 -12.55 -9.65 4.53
C ILE A 13 -11.42 -10.48 3.90
N LEU A 14 -10.41 -10.86 4.69
CA LEU A 14 -9.31 -11.70 4.20
C LEU A 14 -9.82 -13.09 3.77
N THR A 15 -10.70 -13.69 4.58
CA THR A 15 -11.32 -14.99 4.28
C THR A 15 -12.11 -14.95 2.97
N LEU A 16 -12.86 -13.88 2.73
CA LEU A 16 -13.63 -13.69 1.50
C LEU A 16 -12.72 -13.55 0.26
N ASN A 17 -11.62 -12.82 0.40
CA ASN A 17 -10.65 -12.67 -0.69
C ASN A 17 -9.93 -14.00 -1.00
N GLU A 18 -9.57 -14.79 0.01
CA GLU A 18 -8.98 -16.12 -0.18
C GLU A 18 -9.94 -17.08 -0.90
N ASN A 19 -11.22 -17.07 -0.51
CA ASN A 19 -12.25 -17.87 -1.18
C ASN A 19 -12.44 -17.42 -2.63
N PHE A 20 -12.44 -16.11 -2.88
CA PHE A 20 -12.48 -15.56 -4.23
C PHE A 20 -11.26 -15.98 -5.06
N ALA A 21 -10.06 -16.02 -4.47
CA ALA A 21 -8.85 -16.45 -5.16
C ALA A 21 -8.87 -17.94 -5.54
N LYS A 22 -9.40 -18.81 -4.66
CA LYS A 22 -9.52 -20.27 -4.86
C LYS A 22 -10.59 -20.67 -5.88
N ASP A 23 -11.53 -19.78 -6.19
CA ASP A 23 -12.59 -20.02 -7.17
C ASP A 23 -12.03 -20.12 -8.61
N SER A 24 -12.34 -21.20 -9.33
CA SER A 24 -11.86 -21.44 -10.70
C SER A 24 -12.75 -20.83 -11.80
N ARG A 25 -13.86 -20.18 -11.46
CA ARG A 25 -14.77 -19.58 -12.45
C ARG A 25 -14.10 -18.40 -13.17
N ASP A 26 -14.11 -18.41 -14.50
CA ASP A 26 -13.47 -17.37 -15.33
C ASP A 26 -14.14 -15.99 -15.23
N HIS A 27 -15.46 -15.94 -14.98
CA HIS A 27 -16.25 -14.70 -14.94
C HIS A 27 -16.59 -14.24 -13.52
N LYS A 28 -15.74 -14.54 -12.53
CA LYS A 28 -15.94 -14.12 -11.13
C LYS A 28 -15.64 -12.63 -10.95
N VAL A 29 -16.46 -11.92 -10.17
CA VAL A 29 -16.31 -10.48 -9.86
C VAL A 29 -16.02 -10.29 -8.37
N ASN A 30 -14.94 -9.57 -8.04
CA ASN A 30 -14.58 -9.25 -6.65
C ASN A 30 -15.03 -7.83 -6.28
N LEU A 31 -16.05 -7.71 -5.44
CA LEU A 31 -16.50 -6.44 -4.85
C LEU A 31 -16.28 -6.40 -3.32
N SER A 32 -15.47 -7.33 -2.79
CA SER A 32 -15.25 -7.47 -1.35
C SER A 32 -14.24 -6.47 -0.78
N ILE A 33 -13.30 -6.02 -1.62
CA ILE A 33 -12.25 -5.10 -1.20
C ILE A 33 -12.54 -3.72 -1.79
N GLY A 34 -12.66 -2.72 -0.91
CA GLY A 34 -12.91 -1.33 -1.28
C GLY A 34 -11.67 -0.60 -1.80
N ILE A 35 -11.03 -1.12 -2.85
CA ILE A 35 -9.95 -0.42 -3.55
C ILE A 35 -10.48 0.10 -4.90
N TYR A 36 -9.98 1.27 -5.30
CA TYR A 36 -10.24 1.82 -6.61
C TYR A 36 -9.50 1.02 -7.69
N TYR A 37 -10.26 0.54 -8.67
CA TYR A 37 -9.73 -0.09 -9.87
C TYR A 37 -9.96 0.81 -11.08
N ASP A 38 -9.05 0.74 -12.05
CA ASP A 38 -9.28 1.36 -13.36
C ASP A 38 -10.29 0.57 -14.21
N ASP A 39 -10.60 1.07 -15.41
CA ASP A 39 -11.53 0.45 -16.35
C ASP A 39 -11.10 -0.96 -16.82
N GLN A 40 -9.85 -1.35 -16.55
CA GLN A 40 -9.28 -2.67 -16.88
C GLN A 40 -9.19 -3.59 -15.67
N GLY A 41 -9.75 -3.19 -14.51
CA GLY A 41 -9.71 -3.97 -13.28
C GLY A 41 -8.32 -4.02 -12.62
N ARG A 42 -7.44 -3.07 -12.92
CA ARG A 42 -6.08 -2.98 -12.33
C ARG A 42 -6.03 -1.92 -11.25
N LEU A 43 -5.03 -2.06 -10.37
CA LEU A 43 -4.71 -1.07 -9.34
C LEU A 43 -3.87 0.05 -9.96
N PRO A 44 -4.42 1.27 -10.18
CA PRO A 44 -3.68 2.31 -10.87
C PRO A 44 -2.73 3.04 -9.92
N VAL A 45 -1.53 3.36 -10.42
CA VAL A 45 -0.63 4.32 -9.78
C VAL A 45 -0.78 5.65 -10.51
N MET A 46 -1.21 6.68 -9.80
CA MET A 46 -1.43 8.01 -10.39
C MET A 46 -0.11 8.60 -10.95
N GLN A 47 -0.20 9.35 -12.03
CA GLN A 47 0.97 9.96 -12.67
C GLN A 47 1.74 10.86 -11.70
N ALA A 48 1.06 11.70 -10.93
CA ALA A 48 1.67 12.57 -9.94
C ALA A 48 2.47 11.79 -8.87
N ILE A 49 1.99 10.62 -8.46
CA ILE A 49 2.70 9.75 -7.50
C ILE A 49 3.97 9.20 -8.14
N ARG A 50 3.88 8.70 -9.37
CA ARG A 50 5.04 8.18 -10.12
C ARG A 50 6.13 9.23 -10.32
N GLU A 51 5.75 10.46 -10.63
CA GLU A 51 6.69 11.59 -10.78
C GLU A 51 7.38 11.93 -9.46
N ALA A 52 6.62 12.01 -8.36
CA ALA A 52 7.15 12.28 -7.02
C ALA A 52 8.11 11.17 -6.55
N GLU A 53 7.75 9.90 -6.77
CA GLU A 53 8.64 8.77 -6.47
C GLU A 53 9.93 8.82 -7.31
N GLY A 54 9.84 9.18 -8.59
CA GLY A 54 11.00 9.36 -9.46
C GLY A 54 11.96 10.44 -8.94
N GLN A 55 11.42 11.58 -8.51
CA GLN A 55 12.23 12.67 -7.91
C GLN A 55 12.88 12.23 -6.61
N LEU A 56 12.12 11.55 -5.74
CA LEU A 56 12.64 11.06 -4.46
C LEU A 56 13.76 10.03 -4.66
N LEU A 57 13.65 9.16 -5.67
CA LEU A 57 14.66 8.17 -6.02
C LEU A 57 15.93 8.83 -6.58
N ALA A 58 15.81 9.93 -7.33
CA ALA A 58 16.96 10.68 -7.82
C ALA A 58 17.77 11.35 -6.70
N GLU A 59 17.11 11.71 -5.58
CA GLU A 59 17.72 12.41 -4.43
C GLU A 59 17.98 11.49 -3.21
N LEU A 60 18.17 10.19 -3.44
CA LEU A 60 18.37 9.18 -2.40
C LEU A 60 19.50 9.58 -1.43
N GLY A 61 19.14 9.73 -0.16
CA GLY A 61 20.07 10.01 0.94
C GLY A 61 19.66 9.29 2.23
N PRO A 62 20.38 9.53 3.34
CA PRO A 62 20.01 8.94 4.63
C PRO A 62 18.57 9.32 5.02
N LYS A 63 17.83 8.38 5.61
CA LYS A 63 16.44 8.55 6.09
C LYS A 63 16.42 8.72 7.62
N PRO A 64 16.72 9.92 8.15
CA PRO A 64 16.64 10.18 9.58
C PRO A 64 15.19 10.17 10.06
N VAL A 65 15.00 10.11 11.38
CA VAL A 65 13.68 10.28 12.01
C VAL A 65 13.02 11.60 11.60
N LEU A 66 11.69 11.63 11.60
CA LEU A 66 10.85 12.67 10.96
C LEU A 66 10.94 14.08 11.59
N PHE A 67 11.96 14.37 12.38
CA PHE A 67 12.24 15.67 12.98
C PHE A 67 13.14 16.57 12.09
N SER A 68 13.79 15.99 11.07
CA SER A 68 14.80 16.67 10.23
C SER A 68 14.20 17.49 9.05
N PHE A 69 12.89 17.43 8.81
CA PHE A 69 12.26 18.10 7.66
C PHE A 69 12.41 19.63 7.68
N VAL A 70 12.50 20.24 8.88
CA VAL A 70 12.68 21.70 9.04
C VAL A 70 14.07 22.18 8.58
N ALA A 71 15.10 21.31 8.59
CA ALA A 71 16.47 21.73 8.26
C ALA A 71 16.76 21.75 6.75
N ARG A 72 16.07 20.93 5.94
CA ARG A 72 16.34 20.86 4.48
C ARG A 72 15.84 22.07 3.71
N SER A 73 14.84 22.81 4.21
CA SER A 73 14.39 24.06 3.60
C SER A 73 15.36 25.22 3.78
N CYS A 74 16.32 25.12 4.72
CA CYS A 74 17.27 26.20 5.02
C CYS A 74 18.53 26.16 4.13
N CYS A 75 19.00 24.97 3.72
CA CYS A 75 20.25 24.85 2.97
C CYS A 75 20.13 25.06 1.44
N ARG A 76 18.99 25.56 0.93
CA ARG A 76 18.83 25.86 -0.50
C ARG A 76 18.97 27.35 -0.85
N CYS A 77 19.34 28.18 0.13
CA CYS A 77 19.71 29.58 -0.03
C CYS A 77 21.14 29.82 0.50
N ALA A 78 22.15 29.29 -0.20
CA ALA A 78 23.55 29.72 -0.08
C ALA A 78 24.27 29.36 -1.38
#